data_AF-W4JPL5-F1
#
_entry.id   AF-W4JPL5-F1
#
_cell.length_a   1.000
_cell.length_b   1.000
_cell.length_c   1.000
_cell.angle_alpha   90.00
_cell.angle_beta   90.00
_cell.angle_gamma   90.00
#
_symmetry.space_group_name_H-M   'P 1'
#
loop_
_entity.id
_entity.type
_entity.pdbx_description
1 polymer ?
#
loop_
_entity_poly.entity_id
_entity_poly.type
_entity_poly.pdbx_seq_one_letter_code
_entity_poly.pdbx_strand_id
1 'polypeptide(L)'
;MTADEIQAANYASECLGDGRRRYVMSFMITDLKVSLWYYDRIGVIKSEEFDLVENPRLFILAIAAVTTCDMKHFGFEPMIRPTSTIASPMRLEHPIRLKPPRDIRGWEIHIDEGIDSEGQSVPGVVRLKIIGSLIYVQAGIVGRGTSVLPVSAFADSGLADVDHLQKLVIRFS
;
A
#
# COMPACT_ATOMS: atom_id res chain seq x y z
N MET A 1 -5.05 -13.76 22.75
CA MET A 1 -4.15 -14.06 21.63
C MET A 1 -3.13 -15.07 22.11
N THR A 2 -2.85 -16.09 21.30
CA THR A 2 -1.77 -17.06 21.54
C THR A 2 -0.39 -16.44 21.26
N ALA A 3 0.69 -17.13 21.61
CA ALA A 3 2.05 -16.67 21.30
C ALA A 3 2.29 -16.53 19.79
N ASP A 4 1.78 -17.47 19.00
CA ASP A 4 1.90 -17.45 17.54
C ASP A 4 1.11 -16.29 16.92
N GLU A 5 -0.10 -16.01 17.43
CA GLU A 5 -0.90 -14.87 17.00
C GLU A 5 -0.20 -13.54 17.32
N ILE A 6 0.48 -13.44 18.47
CA ILE A 6 1.29 -12.28 18.83
C ILE A 6 2.47 -12.13 17.87
N GLN A 7 3.15 -13.23 17.53
CA GLN A 7 4.26 -13.19 16.59
C GLN A 7 3.82 -12.73 15.19
N ALA A 8 2.69 -13.26 14.68
CA ALA A 8 2.14 -12.83 13.40
C ALA A 8 1.73 -11.34 13.42
N ALA A 9 1.12 -10.88 14.52
CA ALA A 9 0.80 -9.48 14.71
C ALA A 9 2.06 -8.60 14.70
N ASN A 10 3.14 -9.02 15.37
CA ASN A 10 4.42 -8.30 15.34
C ASN A 10 4.99 -8.20 13.93
N TYR A 11 4.97 -9.28 13.15
CA TYR A 11 5.39 -9.23 11.74
C TYR A 11 4.53 -8.30 10.90
N ALA A 12 3.21 -8.28 11.13
CA ALA A 12 2.32 -7.32 10.47
C ALA A 12 2.68 -5.88 10.86
N SER A 13 3.00 -5.62 12.13
CA SER A 13 3.48 -4.33 12.62
C SER A 13 4.75 -3.87 11.92
N GLU A 14 5.73 -4.77 11.76
CA GLU A 14 6.97 -4.49 11.02
C GLU A 14 6.68 -4.17 9.54
N CYS A 15 5.80 -4.94 8.90
CA CYS A 15 5.41 -4.72 7.51
C CYS A 15 4.68 -3.37 7.31
N LEU A 16 3.86 -2.96 8.28
CA LEU A 16 3.18 -1.66 8.31
C LEU A 16 4.13 -0.52 8.68
N GLY A 17 5.17 -0.80 9.48
CA GLY A 17 6.26 0.13 9.82
C GLY A 17 7.13 0.52 8.64
N ASP A 18 7.02 -0.17 7.51
CA ASP A 18 7.60 0.25 6.22
C ASP A 18 6.97 1.56 5.69
N GLY A 19 5.78 1.93 6.19
CA GLY A 19 5.11 3.21 5.91
C GLY A 19 4.55 3.37 4.49
N ARG A 20 4.69 2.35 3.64
CA ARG A 20 4.21 2.32 2.24
C ARG A 20 3.03 1.37 2.03
N ARG A 21 2.51 0.78 3.11
CA ARG A 21 1.40 -0.17 3.08
C ARG A 21 0.16 0.40 3.78
N ARG A 22 -1.00 0.17 3.17
CA ARG A 22 -2.33 0.42 3.74
C ARG A 22 -2.78 -0.73 4.65
N TYR A 23 -2.46 -1.97 4.26
CA TYR A 23 -2.78 -3.18 5.00
C TYR A 23 -1.73 -4.27 4.76
N VAL A 24 -1.78 -5.33 5.54
CA VAL A 24 -0.96 -6.54 5.41
C VAL A 24 -1.87 -7.76 5.47
N MET A 25 -1.61 -8.75 4.62
CA MET A 25 -2.26 -10.05 4.70
C MET A 25 -1.27 -11.11 5.17
N SER A 26 -1.74 -12.10 5.92
CA SER A 26 -0.92 -13.26 6.29
C SER A 26 -1.72 -14.56 6.29
N PHE A 27 -0.99 -15.67 6.22
CA PHE A 27 -1.51 -17.00 6.47
C PHE A 27 -1.03 -17.43 7.85
N MET A 28 -1.95 -17.87 8.70
CA MET A 28 -1.61 -18.60 9.90
C MET A 28 -1.88 -20.08 9.65
N ILE A 29 -0.86 -20.90 9.83
CA ILE A 29 -0.95 -22.35 9.66
C ILE A 29 -0.51 -22.98 10.98
N THR A 30 -1.44 -23.66 11.64
CA THR A 30 -1.20 -24.40 12.87
C THR A 30 -1.61 -25.84 12.61
N ASP A 31 -0.64 -26.75 12.63
CA ASP A 31 -0.78 -28.12 12.15
C ASP A 31 -1.33 -28.17 10.71
N LEU A 32 -2.58 -28.61 10.55
CA LEU A 32 -3.29 -28.69 9.27
C LEU A 32 -4.39 -27.62 9.14
N LYS A 33 -4.58 -26.78 10.15
CA LYS A 33 -5.58 -25.70 10.12
C LYS A 33 -4.96 -24.44 9.58
N VAL A 34 -5.66 -23.82 8.63
CA VAL A 34 -5.26 -22.57 8.00
C VAL A 34 -6.30 -21.50 8.28
N SER A 35 -5.84 -20.31 8.67
CA SER A 35 -6.65 -19.09 8.66
C SER A 35 -5.95 -17.97 7.91
N LEU A 36 -6.75 -17.11 7.26
CA LEU A 36 -6.30 -15.91 6.59
C LEU A 36 -6.48 -14.72 7.52
N TRP A 37 -5.49 -13.85 7.57
CA TRP A 37 -5.50 -12.66 8.41
C TRP A 37 -5.30 -11.43 7.55
N TYR A 38 -6.06 -10.39 7.86
CA TYR A 38 -5.97 -9.07 7.26
C TYR A 38 -5.77 -8.06 8.39
N TYR A 39 -4.67 -7.33 8.32
CA TYR A 39 -4.29 -6.29 9.29
C TYR A 39 -4.34 -4.95 8.58
N ASP A 40 -5.17 -4.04 9.06
CA ASP A 40 -5.10 -2.64 8.66
C ASP A 40 -5.00 -1.74 9.90
N ARG A 41 -5.05 -0.44 9.67
CA ARG A 41 -4.91 0.54 10.74
C ARG A 41 -6.18 0.69 11.60
N ILE A 42 -7.29 0.11 11.17
CA ILE A 42 -8.56 0.09 11.92
C ILE A 42 -8.61 -1.14 12.83
N GLY A 43 -8.08 -2.28 12.38
CA GLY A 43 -8.09 -3.51 13.17
C GLY A 43 -7.54 -4.73 12.44
N VAL A 44 -7.94 -5.89 12.95
CA VAL A 44 -7.52 -7.20 12.46
C VAL A 44 -8.75 -8.04 12.16
N ILE A 45 -8.81 -8.59 10.96
CA ILE A 45 -9.84 -9.52 10.52
C ILE A 45 -9.20 -10.88 10.31
N LYS A 46 -9.82 -11.91 10.90
CA LYS A 46 -9.41 -13.31 10.78
C LYS A 46 -10.53 -14.08 10.06
N SER A 47 -10.20 -14.90 9.07
CA SER A 47 -11.16 -15.83 8.47
C SER A 47 -11.51 -16.96 9.43
N GLU A 48 -12.61 -17.68 9.15
CA GLU A 48 -12.77 -19.00 9.74
C GLU A 48 -11.60 -19.91 9.35
N GLU A 49 -11.26 -20.83 10.25
CA GLU A 49 -10.21 -21.82 10.02
C GLU A 49 -10.75 -22.93 9.13
N PHE A 50 -9.92 -23.41 8.21
CA PHE A 50 -10.23 -24.57 7.39
C PHE A 50 -9.10 -25.60 7.46
N ASP A 51 -9.47 -26.87 7.30
CA ASP A 51 -8.49 -27.94 7.23
C ASP A 51 -7.87 -28.03 5.83
N LEU A 52 -6.55 -28.02 5.77
CA LEU A 52 -5.78 -28.09 4.52
C LEU A 52 -6.00 -29.41 3.78
N VAL A 53 -6.21 -30.52 4.50
CA VAL A 53 -6.37 -31.86 3.91
C VAL A 53 -7.81 -32.07 3.47
N GLU A 54 -8.79 -31.62 4.26
CA GLU A 54 -10.20 -31.75 3.89
C GLU A 54 -10.60 -30.74 2.79
N ASN A 55 -10.02 -29.53 2.82
CA ASN A 55 -10.38 -28.44 1.92
C ASN A 55 -9.14 -27.80 1.23
N PRO A 56 -8.30 -28.59 0.53
CA PRO A 56 -7.06 -28.09 -0.09
C PRO A 56 -7.33 -27.01 -1.15
N ARG A 57 -8.51 -27.04 -1.77
CA ARG A 57 -8.93 -26.04 -2.75
C ARG A 57 -8.95 -24.63 -2.18
N LEU A 58 -9.36 -24.44 -0.93
CA LEU A 58 -9.38 -23.11 -0.30
C LEU A 58 -7.97 -22.54 -0.16
N PHE A 59 -7.01 -23.38 0.24
CA PHE A 59 -5.60 -22.97 0.32
C PHE A 59 -5.02 -22.62 -1.05
N ILE A 60 -5.27 -23.44 -2.06
CA ILE A 60 -4.81 -23.18 -3.43
C ILE A 60 -5.38 -21.87 -3.96
N LEU A 61 -6.67 -21.60 -3.72
CA LEU A 61 -7.31 -20.34 -4.11
C LEU A 61 -6.67 -19.14 -3.41
N ALA A 62 -6.39 -19.25 -2.11
CA ALA A 62 -5.75 -18.17 -1.37
C ALA A 62 -4.31 -17.90 -1.83
N ILE A 63 -3.52 -18.95 -2.13
CA ILE A 63 -2.19 -18.80 -2.75
C ILE A 63 -2.30 -18.18 -4.15
N ALA A 64 -3.24 -18.65 -4.97
CA ALA A 64 -3.45 -18.12 -6.31
C ALA A 64 -3.80 -16.63 -6.26
N ALA A 65 -4.67 -16.21 -5.34
CA ALA A 65 -4.98 -14.80 -5.12
C ALA A 65 -3.71 -13.99 -4.79
N VAL A 66 -2.93 -14.42 -3.78
CA VAL A 66 -1.71 -13.73 -3.36
C VAL A 66 -0.65 -13.66 -4.46
N THR A 67 -0.49 -14.72 -5.25
CA THR A 67 0.52 -14.79 -6.31
C THR A 67 0.15 -14.05 -7.59
N THR A 68 -1.14 -13.72 -7.77
CA THR A 68 -1.66 -12.96 -8.92
C THR A 68 -1.95 -11.49 -8.59
N CYS A 69 -1.93 -11.10 -7.31
CA CYS A 69 -2.08 -9.71 -6.89
C CYS A 69 -0.97 -8.80 -7.44
N ASP A 70 -1.36 -7.61 -7.88
CA ASP A 70 -0.42 -6.49 -8.05
C ASP A 70 -0.07 -5.86 -6.69
N MET A 71 0.83 -4.87 -6.68
CA MET A 71 1.25 -4.20 -5.44
C MET A 71 0.08 -3.55 -4.68
N LYS A 72 -0.90 -2.96 -5.38
CA LYS A 72 -2.08 -2.32 -4.77
C LYS A 72 -2.94 -3.36 -4.04
N HIS A 73 -3.22 -4.48 -4.71
CA HIS A 73 -3.98 -5.60 -4.16
C HIS A 73 -3.16 -6.46 -3.17
N PHE A 74 -1.87 -6.16 -3.02
CA PHE A 74 -1.00 -6.70 -1.98
C PHE A 74 -0.74 -5.70 -0.83
N GLY A 75 -1.54 -4.63 -0.77
CA GLY A 75 -1.58 -3.69 0.34
C GLY A 75 -0.66 -2.48 0.24
N PHE A 76 0.08 -2.28 -0.86
CA PHE A 76 0.88 -1.07 -1.05
C PHE A 76 0.03 0.15 -1.42
N GLU A 77 0.53 1.34 -1.05
CA GLU A 77 -0.07 2.63 -1.38
C GLU A 77 -0.07 2.89 -2.90
N PRO A 78 -1.23 2.86 -3.60
CA PRO A 78 -1.32 3.04 -5.05
C PRO A 78 -0.95 4.45 -5.54
N MET A 79 -0.91 5.45 -4.65
CA MET A 79 -0.45 6.80 -5.01
C MET A 79 1.08 6.83 -5.18
N ILE A 80 1.83 5.92 -4.55
CA ILE A 80 3.29 5.83 -4.69
C ILE A 80 3.62 4.92 -5.89
N ARG A 81 4.16 5.49 -6.96
CA ARG A 81 4.39 4.81 -8.25
C ARG A 81 5.84 4.98 -8.72
N PRO A 82 6.40 4.01 -9.46
CA PRO A 82 7.68 4.22 -10.12
C PRO A 82 7.56 5.36 -11.16
N THR A 83 8.68 6.05 -11.43
CA THR A 83 8.76 7.11 -12.44
C THR A 83 8.23 6.62 -13.79
N SER A 84 7.37 7.40 -14.46
CA SER A 84 6.70 7.04 -15.72
C SER A 84 7.63 6.75 -16.92
N THR A 85 8.93 7.05 -16.82
CA THR A 85 9.96 6.69 -17.81
C THR A 85 10.49 5.26 -17.65
N ILE A 86 10.24 4.59 -16.53
CA ILE A 86 10.46 3.16 -16.39
C ILE A 86 9.24 2.52 -17.05
N ALA A 87 9.41 1.95 -18.25
CA ALA A 87 8.38 1.19 -18.93
C ALA A 87 7.66 0.31 -17.89
N SER A 88 6.37 0.57 -17.70
CA SER A 88 5.58 -0.08 -16.66
C SER A 88 5.87 -1.58 -16.66
N PRO A 89 6.53 -2.15 -15.63
CA PRO A 89 6.53 -3.60 -15.52
C PRO A 89 5.13 -4.09 -15.11
N MET A 90 4.20 -3.18 -14.76
CA MET A 90 2.85 -3.51 -14.27
C MET A 90 1.87 -3.93 -15.35
N ARG A 91 2.32 -4.06 -16.60
CA ARG A 91 1.54 -4.73 -17.66
C ARG A 91 2.41 -5.71 -18.44
N LEU A 92 3.07 -6.61 -17.71
CA LEU A 92 3.65 -7.80 -18.31
C LEU A 92 2.75 -8.98 -17.97
N GLU A 93 2.35 -9.75 -18.99
CA GLU A 93 1.50 -10.95 -18.93
C GLU A 93 2.06 -12.10 -18.08
N HIS A 94 3.04 -11.81 -17.23
CA HIS A 94 3.70 -12.73 -16.32
C HIS A 94 3.94 -11.98 -15.01
N PRO A 95 3.41 -12.43 -13.86
CA PRO A 95 3.63 -11.80 -12.56
C PRO A 95 5.09 -12.04 -12.14
N ILE A 96 6.00 -11.27 -12.73
CA ILE A 96 7.40 -11.28 -12.34
C ILE A 96 7.43 -10.61 -10.97
N ARG A 97 7.66 -11.44 -9.95
CA ARG A 97 8.08 -11.15 -8.59
C ARG A 97 8.82 -9.81 -8.46
N LEU A 98 8.09 -8.70 -8.40
CA LEU A 98 8.62 -7.43 -7.95
C LEU A 98 8.82 -7.58 -6.45
N LYS A 99 10.05 -7.89 -6.04
CA LYS A 99 10.45 -7.61 -4.67
C LYS A 99 10.15 -6.12 -4.46
N PRO A 100 9.37 -5.73 -3.43
CA PRO A 100 9.15 -4.34 -3.14
C PRO A 100 10.51 -3.65 -3.05
N PRO A 101 10.75 -2.56 -3.79
CA PRO A 101 12.05 -1.91 -3.78
C PRO A 101 12.36 -1.49 -2.35
N ARG A 102 13.59 -1.72 -1.88
CA ARG A 102 14.02 -1.26 -0.55
C ARG A 102 14.18 0.27 -0.52
N ASP A 103 14.41 0.87 -1.67
CA ASP A 103 14.61 2.29 -1.86
C ASP A 103 13.65 2.80 -2.93
N ILE A 104 12.88 3.83 -2.59
CA ILE A 104 11.90 4.48 -3.48
C ILE A 104 12.32 5.91 -3.83
N ARG A 105 13.58 6.28 -3.62
CA ARG A 105 14.10 7.54 -4.16
C ARG A 105 13.90 7.59 -5.67
N GLY A 106 13.36 8.70 -6.15
CA GLY A 106 12.99 8.90 -7.55
C GLY A 106 11.57 8.45 -7.91
N TRP A 107 10.90 7.66 -7.06
CA TRP A 107 9.48 7.33 -7.23
C TRP A 107 8.62 8.58 -7.06
N GLU A 108 7.39 8.48 -7.54
CA GLU A 108 6.46 9.59 -7.62
C GLU A 108 5.22 9.34 -6.78
N ILE A 109 4.70 10.38 -6.16
CA ILE A 109 3.37 10.39 -5.54
C ILE A 109 2.42 11.06 -6.51
N HIS A 110 1.40 10.32 -6.95
CA HIS A 110 0.38 10.77 -7.89
C HIS A 110 -0.93 10.97 -7.16
N ILE A 111 -1.48 12.16 -7.29
CA ILE A 111 -2.83 12.52 -6.85
C ILE A 111 -3.63 12.82 -8.11
N ASP A 112 -4.33 11.79 -8.60
CA ASP A 112 -4.95 11.83 -9.93
C ASP A 112 -6.22 12.70 -9.97
N GLU A 113 -6.90 12.84 -8.82
CA GLU A 113 -8.15 13.58 -8.70
C GLU A 113 -8.07 14.59 -7.54
N GLY A 114 -8.48 15.82 -7.80
CA GLY A 114 -8.76 16.80 -6.76
C GLY A 114 -9.88 17.73 -7.17
N ILE A 115 -10.34 18.54 -6.21
CA ILE A 115 -11.42 19.48 -6.42
C ILE A 115 -10.92 20.86 -6.00
N ASP A 116 -11.14 21.86 -6.85
CA ASP A 116 -10.84 23.25 -6.51
C ASP A 116 -11.85 23.85 -5.52
N SER A 117 -11.66 25.12 -5.17
CA SER A 117 -12.56 25.87 -4.29
C SER A 117 -13.97 26.06 -4.85
N GLU A 118 -14.18 25.84 -6.14
CA GLU A 118 -15.47 25.98 -6.84
C GLU A 118 -16.19 24.63 -7.02
N GLY A 119 -15.58 23.53 -6.59
CA GLY A 119 -16.18 22.20 -6.73
C GLY A 119 -15.88 21.52 -8.07
N GLN A 120 -15.00 22.09 -8.90
CA GLN A 120 -14.65 21.52 -10.21
C GLN A 120 -13.53 20.49 -10.08
N SER A 121 -13.66 19.39 -10.83
CA SER A 121 -12.63 18.35 -10.87
C SER A 121 -11.40 18.87 -11.61
N VAL A 122 -10.25 18.83 -10.94
CA VAL A 122 -8.95 19.16 -11.51
C VAL A 122 -8.22 17.85 -11.79
N PRO A 123 -8.02 17.45 -13.06
CA PRO A 123 -7.29 16.23 -13.38
C PRO A 123 -5.79 16.39 -13.12
N GLY A 124 -5.18 15.43 -12.40
CA GLY A 124 -3.72 15.32 -12.23
C GLY A 124 -3.09 16.40 -11.35
N VAL A 125 -3.70 16.68 -10.21
CA VAL A 125 -3.41 17.86 -9.38
C VAL A 125 -1.97 17.90 -8.85
N VAL A 126 -1.44 16.79 -8.37
CA VAL A 126 -0.16 16.79 -7.65
C VAL A 126 0.69 15.62 -8.09
N ARG A 127 1.88 15.94 -8.61
CA ARG A 127 2.97 14.99 -8.79
C ARG A 127 4.12 15.45 -7.92
N LEU A 128 4.62 14.54 -7.08
CA LEU A 128 5.73 14.82 -6.19
C LEU A 128 6.78 13.73 -6.36
N LYS A 129 8.05 14.12 -6.50
CA LYS A 129 9.17 13.19 -6.56
C LYS A 129 9.69 12.92 -5.17
N ILE A 130 9.83 11.66 -4.78
CA ILE A 130 10.43 11.26 -3.51
C ILE A 130 11.95 11.43 -3.60
N ILE A 131 12.54 12.22 -2.71
CA ILE A 131 13.96 12.59 -2.76
C ILE A 131 14.81 11.88 -1.70
N GLY A 132 14.19 11.18 -0.76
CA GLY A 132 14.90 10.57 0.35
C GLY A 132 14.10 9.48 1.07
N SER A 133 14.71 8.96 2.13
CA SER A 133 14.10 7.96 3.04
C SER A 133 12.94 8.57 3.84
N LEU A 134 12.08 7.73 4.42
CA LEU A 134 11.02 8.18 5.33
C LEU A 134 11.61 9.04 6.46
N ILE A 135 11.01 10.21 6.70
CA ILE A 135 11.32 11.09 7.83
C ILE A 135 10.66 10.55 9.10
N TYR A 136 9.42 10.09 8.95
CA TYR A 136 8.62 9.59 10.06
C TYR A 136 7.70 8.48 9.59
N VAL A 137 7.51 7.48 10.44
CA VAL A 137 6.47 6.48 10.32
C VAL A 137 5.87 6.22 11.70
N GLN A 138 4.55 6.26 11.79
CA GLN A 138 3.87 5.87 13.00
C GLN A 138 3.87 4.34 13.10
N ALA A 139 4.65 3.84 14.06
CA ALA A 139 4.68 2.45 14.41
C ALA A 139 3.38 2.03 15.11
N GLY A 140 2.95 0.79 14.88
CA GLY A 140 1.78 0.20 15.52
C GLY A 140 0.85 -0.49 14.53
N ILE A 141 0.18 -1.55 14.98
CA ILE A 141 -0.73 -2.33 14.14
C ILE A 141 -2.05 -1.57 13.97
N VAL A 142 -2.64 -1.12 15.08
CA VAL A 142 -3.92 -0.41 15.13
C VAL A 142 -3.70 1.05 15.52
N GLY A 143 -4.46 1.95 14.89
CA GLY A 143 -4.42 3.38 15.17
C GLY A 143 -4.19 4.20 13.91
N ARG A 144 -3.39 5.27 14.01
CA ARG A 144 -3.06 6.10 12.85
C ARG A 144 -1.88 5.49 12.10
N GLY A 145 -1.99 5.42 10.77
CA GLY A 145 -0.93 4.93 9.88
C GLY A 145 -0.19 6.05 9.16
N THR A 146 0.25 7.07 9.90
CA THR A 146 0.88 8.25 9.29
C THR A 146 2.32 7.97 8.88
N SER A 147 2.68 8.31 7.64
CA SER A 147 4.06 8.28 7.15
C SER A 147 4.40 9.61 6.49
N VAL A 148 5.62 10.09 6.70
CA VAL A 148 6.12 11.36 6.14
C VAL A 148 7.32 11.06 5.26
N LEU A 149 7.20 11.42 3.98
CA LEU A 149 8.24 11.26 2.96
C LEU A 149 8.76 12.64 2.53
N PRO A 150 10.09 12.80 2.37
CA PRO A 150 10.66 13.99 1.78
C PRO A 150 10.39 13.98 0.27
N VAL A 151 9.83 15.08 -0.23
CA VAL A 151 9.40 15.19 -1.62
C VAL A 151 9.76 16.53 -2.24
N SER A 152 9.87 16.57 -3.56
CA SER A 152 9.99 17.80 -4.36
C SER A 152 8.87 17.86 -5.40
N ALA A 153 8.27 19.03 -5.61
CA ALA A 153 7.33 19.24 -6.72
C ALA A 153 8.04 19.16 -8.07
N PHE A 154 7.31 18.75 -9.12
CA PHE A 154 7.81 18.85 -10.49
C PHE A 154 7.56 20.27 -11.02
N ALA A 155 8.52 20.84 -11.76
CA ALA A 155 8.37 22.18 -12.36
C ALA A 155 7.16 22.27 -13.31
N ASP A 156 6.79 21.16 -13.97
CA ASP A 156 5.66 21.06 -14.89
C ASP A 156 4.39 20.45 -14.25
N SER A 157 4.44 20.11 -12.95
CA SER A 157 3.19 19.83 -12.23
C SER A 157 2.49 21.16 -12.03
N GLY A 158 1.21 21.28 -12.42
CA GLY A 158 0.43 22.53 -12.40
C GLY A 158 0.41 23.29 -11.06
N LEU A 159 1.02 22.74 -10.00
CA LEU A 159 1.45 23.43 -8.78
C LEU A 159 2.26 24.71 -8.99
N ALA A 160 2.96 24.89 -10.13
CA ALA A 160 3.64 26.14 -10.44
C ALA A 160 2.68 27.30 -10.74
N ASP A 161 1.44 26.98 -11.14
CA ASP A 161 0.36 27.92 -11.49
C ASP A 161 -0.76 27.95 -10.43
N VAL A 162 -0.68 27.08 -9.42
CA VAL A 162 -1.55 27.16 -8.23
C VAL A 162 -1.03 28.32 -7.40
N ASP A 163 -1.65 29.49 -7.61
CA ASP A 163 -1.42 30.66 -6.78
C ASP A 163 -1.53 30.24 -5.31
N HIS A 164 -0.61 30.72 -4.46
CA HIS A 164 -0.50 30.38 -3.04
C HIS A 164 -1.78 30.67 -2.21
N LEU A 165 -2.80 31.25 -2.85
CA LEU A 165 -4.13 31.55 -2.35
C LEU A 165 -5.22 30.54 -2.78
N GLN A 166 -4.95 29.64 -3.75
CA GLN A 166 -5.91 28.61 -4.17
C GLN A 166 -5.92 27.44 -3.19
N LYS A 167 -7.00 27.34 -2.41
CA LYS A 167 -7.29 26.18 -1.58
C LYS A 167 -7.74 25.03 -2.46
N LEU A 168 -6.89 24.03 -2.62
CA LEU A 168 -7.25 22.82 -3.32
C LEU A 168 -7.61 21.71 -2.33
N VAL A 169 -8.81 21.17 -2.44
CA VAL A 169 -9.31 20.09 -1.59
C VAL A 169 -9.07 18.77 -2.32
N ILE A 170 -8.02 18.08 -1.89
CA ILE A 170 -7.68 16.76 -2.41
C ILE A 170 -8.67 15.75 -1.82
N ARG A 171 -9.37 15.01 -2.70
CA ARG A 171 -10.15 13.85 -2.27
C ARG A 171 -9.27 12.61 -2.32
N PHE A 172 -9.18 11.93 -1.19
CA PHE A 172 -8.59 10.61 -1.12
C PHE A 172 -9.71 9.58 -1.35
N SER A 173 -9.61 8.81 -2.42
CA SER A 173 -10.50 7.69 -2.74
C SER A 173 -10.08 6.40 -2.03
#